data_AF-A0A7V3TZ15-F1
#
_entry.id   AF-A0A7V3TZ15-F1
#
_cell.length_a   1.000
_cell.length_b   1.000
_cell.length_c   1.000
_cell.angle_alpha   90.00
_cell.angle_beta   90.00
_cell.angle_gamma   90.00
#
_symmetry.space_group_name_H-M   'P 1'
#
loop_
_entity.id
_entity.type
_entity.pdbx_description
1 polymer ?
#
loop_
_entity_poly.entity_id
_entity_poly.type
_entity_poly.pdbx_seq_one_letter_code
_entity_poly.pdbx_strand_id
1 'polypeptide(L)'
;MNVLQRWPDLPDPRPQQQHCRLAVVFSEGAWYHCQKHWTSRTEPWKEEFGSDTVAHLKQNLEIQSADGQAVVSRVLGVLREQTREALSRPQALVYRSQHKSASWMTWHLVLPSGAVAILRGTGPSLRWVTCYYLHAAAVEKNRRHRWKAAVRQIIRRYVPLKGEPPQWFMPSPQEDVVLRNSEGKVTGRAKNLQFITPENWGFEPELKGCPWRGRLPSWPAAEEAQGSRHSRSRPRWLKPRRRWEESADADSVRLH
;
A
#
# COMPACT_ATOMS: atom_id res chain seq x y z
N MET A 1 -12.13 4.28 -26.10
CA MET A 1 -11.05 4.08 -25.11
C MET A 1 -10.44 2.72 -25.41
N ASN A 2 -9.22 2.69 -25.95
CA ASN A 2 -8.58 1.43 -26.33
C ASN A 2 -8.22 0.62 -25.08
N VAL A 3 -8.63 -0.64 -25.08
CA VAL A 3 -8.37 -1.58 -23.98
C VAL A 3 -7.12 -2.37 -24.34
N LEU A 4 -6.11 -2.34 -23.47
CA LEU A 4 -4.90 -3.13 -23.63
C LEU A 4 -5.09 -4.54 -23.08
N GLN A 5 -5.75 -4.68 -21.92
CA GLN A 5 -6.03 -5.97 -21.33
C GLN A 5 -7.30 -5.95 -20.47
N ARG A 6 -7.96 -7.12 -20.39
CA ARG A 6 -9.07 -7.38 -19.46
C ARG A 6 -8.71 -8.60 -18.61
N TRP A 7 -8.92 -8.49 -17.30
CA TRP A 7 -8.73 -9.56 -16.33
C TRP A 7 -10.10 -9.88 -15.71
N PRO A 8 -10.85 -10.84 -16.25
CA PRO A 8 -12.25 -11.07 -15.88
C PRO A 8 -12.44 -11.87 -14.57
N ASP A 9 -11.35 -12.35 -13.99
CA ASP A 9 -11.31 -13.47 -13.05
C ASP A 9 -10.62 -13.14 -11.72
N LEU A 10 -10.48 -11.85 -11.39
CA LEU A 10 -9.83 -11.45 -10.13
C LEU A 10 -10.77 -11.64 -8.93
N PRO A 11 -10.27 -11.94 -7.73
CA PRO A 11 -11.11 -12.12 -6.55
C PRO A 11 -11.75 -10.80 -6.12
N ASP A 12 -13.00 -10.86 -5.64
CA ASP A 12 -13.65 -9.71 -4.97
C ASP A 12 -13.40 -9.80 -3.46
N PRO A 13 -12.65 -8.85 -2.88
CA PRO A 13 -12.28 -8.94 -1.48
C PRO A 13 -13.40 -8.57 -0.51
N ARG A 14 -14.51 -7.97 -0.99
CA ARG A 14 -15.60 -7.51 -0.13
C ARG A 14 -16.22 -8.71 0.58
N PRO A 15 -16.45 -8.67 1.92
CA PRO A 15 -16.98 -9.81 2.67
C PRO A 15 -18.28 -10.39 2.08
N GLN A 16 -19.18 -9.53 1.59
CA GLN A 16 -20.45 -9.97 0.99
C GLN A 16 -20.31 -10.53 -0.44
N GLN A 17 -19.12 -10.52 -1.02
CA GLN A 17 -18.87 -10.83 -2.44
C GLN A 17 -17.69 -11.80 -2.63
N GLN A 18 -17.21 -12.48 -1.58
CA GLN A 18 -16.00 -13.34 -1.66
C GLN A 18 -16.08 -14.46 -2.71
N HIS A 19 -17.29 -14.91 -3.06
CA HIS A 19 -17.53 -15.90 -4.11
C HIS A 19 -17.59 -15.31 -5.52
N CYS A 20 -17.70 -13.99 -5.63
CA CYS A 20 -17.76 -13.29 -6.91
C CYS A 20 -16.36 -13.09 -7.51
N ARG A 21 -16.35 -12.68 -8.78
CA ARG A 21 -15.15 -12.25 -9.50
C ARG A 21 -15.31 -10.82 -9.96
N LEU A 22 -14.20 -10.09 -9.95
CA LEU A 22 -14.07 -8.75 -10.49
C LEU A 22 -13.44 -8.82 -11.88
N ALA A 23 -14.02 -8.05 -12.80
CA ALA A 23 -13.38 -7.74 -14.06
C ALA A 23 -12.57 -6.45 -13.90
N VAL A 24 -11.26 -6.52 -14.11
CA VAL A 24 -10.39 -5.33 -14.15
C VAL A 24 -9.98 -5.04 -15.59
N VAL A 25 -10.22 -3.82 -16.04
CA VAL A 25 -9.91 -3.35 -17.40
C VAL A 25 -8.75 -2.36 -17.34
N PHE A 26 -7.67 -2.67 -18.07
CA PHE A 26 -6.53 -1.79 -18.24
C PHE A 26 -6.59 -1.15 -19.63
N SER A 27 -6.70 0.17 -19.67
CA SER A 27 -6.81 0.94 -20.92
C SER A 27 -5.49 1.61 -21.29
N GLU A 28 -5.35 1.98 -22.55
CA GLU A 28 -4.22 2.76 -23.05
C GLU A 28 -4.08 4.12 -22.33
N GLY A 29 -5.19 4.76 -21.95
CA GLY A 29 -5.14 5.97 -21.13
C GLY A 29 -4.53 5.73 -19.74
N ALA A 30 -4.80 4.57 -19.13
CA ALA A 30 -4.19 4.18 -17.86
C ALA A 30 -2.69 3.90 -18.03
N TRP A 31 -2.28 3.31 -19.17
CA TRP A 31 -0.88 3.08 -19.50
C TRP A 31 -0.07 4.36 -19.47
N TYR A 32 -0.48 5.37 -20.24
CA TYR A 32 0.25 6.64 -20.30
C TYR A 32 0.28 7.37 -18.96
N HIS A 33 -0.78 7.25 -18.17
CA HIS A 33 -0.80 7.83 -16.83
C HIS A 33 0.19 7.13 -15.90
N CYS A 34 0.24 5.80 -15.91
CA CYS A 34 1.15 5.03 -15.07
C CYS A 34 2.61 5.12 -15.53
N GLN A 35 2.87 5.28 -16.83
CA GLN A 35 4.23 5.35 -17.39
C GLN A 35 5.06 6.47 -16.76
N LYS A 36 4.43 7.59 -16.38
CA LYS A 36 5.08 8.68 -15.64
C LYS A 36 5.64 8.23 -14.28
N HIS A 37 4.96 7.29 -13.62
CA HIS A 37 5.42 6.69 -12.37
C HIS A 37 6.48 5.61 -12.63
N TRP A 38 6.25 4.73 -13.60
CA TRP A 38 7.16 3.63 -13.94
C TRP A 38 8.55 4.10 -14.41
N THR A 39 8.61 5.29 -15.00
CA THR A 39 9.86 5.90 -15.47
C THR A 39 10.50 6.83 -14.45
N SER A 40 9.84 7.07 -13.31
CA SER A 40 10.34 7.92 -12.22
C SER A 40 11.69 7.43 -11.69
N ARG A 41 12.55 8.37 -11.32
CA ARG A 41 13.85 8.06 -10.67
C ARG A 41 13.70 7.73 -9.19
N THR A 42 12.61 8.16 -8.56
CA THR A 42 12.40 8.01 -7.12
C THR A 42 11.62 6.76 -6.76
N GLU A 43 10.93 6.14 -7.72
CA GLU A 43 10.10 4.95 -7.49
C GLU A 43 10.87 3.67 -7.91
N PRO A 44 10.83 2.59 -7.09
CA PRO A 44 11.66 1.40 -7.30
C PRO A 44 11.12 0.43 -8.36
N TRP A 45 10.51 0.91 -9.44
CA TRP A 45 9.88 0.07 -10.48
C TRP A 45 10.85 -0.86 -11.22
N LYS A 46 12.15 -0.54 -11.24
CA LYS A 46 13.19 -1.43 -11.79
C LYS A 46 13.25 -2.78 -11.09
N GLU A 47 12.91 -2.84 -9.81
CA GLU A 47 12.88 -4.08 -9.03
C GLU A 47 11.69 -4.99 -9.38
N GLU A 48 10.65 -4.41 -9.99
CA GLU A 48 9.41 -5.11 -10.36
C GLU A 48 9.43 -5.52 -11.83
N PHE A 49 9.77 -4.58 -12.73
CA PHE A 49 9.74 -4.82 -14.17
C PHE A 49 11.06 -5.32 -14.74
N GLY A 50 12.18 -5.01 -14.07
CA GLY A 50 13.53 -5.19 -14.58
C GLY A 50 14.09 -3.92 -15.21
N SER A 51 15.43 -3.78 -15.17
CA SER A 51 16.14 -2.61 -15.70
C SER A 51 15.87 -2.38 -17.17
N ASP A 52 15.87 -3.44 -17.97
CA ASP A 52 15.71 -3.36 -19.42
C ASP A 52 14.30 -2.90 -19.78
N THR A 53 13.26 -3.46 -19.15
CA THR A 53 11.88 -3.02 -19.36
C THR A 53 11.70 -1.54 -19.00
N VAL A 54 12.28 -1.08 -17.89
CA VAL A 54 12.23 0.35 -17.52
C VAL A 54 13.01 1.24 -18.49
N ALA A 55 14.12 0.74 -19.07
CA ALA A 55 14.87 1.47 -20.09
C ALA A 55 14.03 1.65 -21.37
N HIS A 56 13.36 0.60 -21.85
CA HIS A 56 12.46 0.68 -23.00
C HIS A 56 11.27 1.61 -22.74
N LEU A 57 10.68 1.57 -21.53
CA LEU A 57 9.61 2.49 -21.14
C LEU A 57 10.01 3.97 -21.19
N LYS A 58 11.30 4.29 -21.05
CA LYS A 58 11.82 5.67 -21.14
C LYS A 58 12.03 6.16 -22.57
N GLN A 59 12.07 5.26 -23.54
CA GLN A 59 12.36 5.58 -24.94
C GLN A 59 11.10 5.95 -25.76
N ASN A 60 9.97 6.27 -25.11
CA ASN A 60 8.69 6.55 -25.77
C ASN A 60 8.27 5.45 -26.76
N LEU A 61 8.38 4.20 -26.31
CA LEU A 61 8.08 3.00 -27.07
C LEU A 61 6.68 3.05 -27.69
N GLU A 62 6.60 2.74 -28.99
CA GLU A 62 5.32 2.57 -29.68
C GLU A 62 4.67 1.25 -29.21
N ILE A 63 3.55 1.37 -28.49
CA ILE A 63 2.85 0.24 -27.85
C ILE A 63 2.45 -0.84 -28.87
N GLN A 64 2.15 -0.45 -30.12
CA GLN A 64 1.70 -1.36 -31.18
C GLN A 64 2.82 -2.12 -31.89
N SER A 65 4.09 -1.71 -31.70
CA SER A 65 5.24 -2.44 -32.24
C SER A 65 5.41 -3.80 -31.55
N ALA A 66 6.13 -4.74 -32.17
CA ALA A 66 6.41 -6.05 -31.57
C ALA A 66 7.12 -5.93 -30.19
N ASP A 67 8.13 -5.06 -30.11
CA ASP A 67 8.84 -4.75 -28.86
C ASP A 67 7.93 -4.04 -27.85
N GLY A 68 7.07 -3.13 -28.35
CA GLY A 68 5.98 -2.50 -27.62
C GLY A 68 5.09 -3.49 -26.89
N GLN A 69 4.55 -4.44 -27.64
CA GLN A 69 3.67 -5.48 -27.13
C GLN A 69 4.38 -6.42 -26.15
N ALA A 70 5.66 -6.73 -26.37
CA ALA A 70 6.44 -7.52 -25.42
C ALA A 70 6.62 -6.80 -24.07
N VAL A 71 6.95 -5.50 -24.10
CA VAL A 71 7.08 -4.66 -22.90
C VAL A 71 5.72 -4.51 -22.19
N VAL A 72 4.64 -4.27 -22.95
CA VAL A 72 3.28 -4.15 -22.41
C VAL A 72 2.86 -5.45 -21.72
N SER A 73 3.03 -6.59 -22.39
CA SER A 73 2.70 -7.91 -21.84
C SER A 73 3.48 -8.18 -20.54
N ARG A 74 4.79 -7.87 -20.51
CA ARG A 74 5.61 -8.01 -19.31
C ARG A 74 5.10 -7.15 -18.15
N VAL A 75 4.87 -5.87 -18.38
CA VAL A 75 4.41 -4.92 -17.35
C VAL A 75 3.03 -5.32 -16.84
N LEU A 76 2.07 -5.56 -17.73
CA LEU A 76 0.70 -5.90 -17.35
C LEU A 76 0.63 -7.28 -16.68
N GLY A 77 1.49 -8.23 -17.06
CA GLY A 77 1.64 -9.51 -16.37
C GLY A 77 2.06 -9.33 -14.91
N VAL A 78 3.09 -8.52 -14.65
CA VAL A 78 3.53 -8.20 -13.27
C VAL A 78 2.41 -7.51 -12.48
N LEU A 79 1.75 -6.53 -13.08
CA LEU A 79 0.66 -5.81 -12.41
C LEU A 79 -0.55 -6.71 -12.13
N ARG A 80 -0.92 -7.61 -13.05
CA ARG A 80 -2.01 -8.57 -12.84
C ARG A 80 -1.73 -9.44 -11.62
N GLU A 81 -0.53 -10.00 -11.52
CA GLU A 81 -0.15 -10.86 -10.39
C GLU A 81 -0.15 -10.10 -9.06
N GLN A 82 0.43 -8.90 -9.03
CA GLN A 82 0.39 -8.06 -7.84
C GLN A 82 -1.05 -7.69 -7.43
N THR A 83 -1.93 -7.45 -8.42
CA THR A 83 -3.34 -7.12 -8.18
C THR A 83 -4.09 -8.32 -7.63
N ARG A 84 -3.91 -9.49 -8.26
CA ARG A 84 -4.52 -10.75 -7.80
C ARG A 84 -4.14 -11.01 -6.36
N GLU A 85 -2.86 -10.91 -6.04
CA GLU A 85 -2.34 -11.11 -4.68
C GLU A 85 -2.91 -10.09 -3.69
N ALA A 86 -2.96 -8.81 -4.08
CA ALA A 86 -3.55 -7.73 -3.28
C ALA A 86 -5.04 -7.91 -3.02
N LEU A 87 -5.77 -8.59 -3.91
CA LEU A 87 -7.20 -8.88 -3.75
C LEU A 87 -7.45 -10.22 -3.02
N SER A 88 -6.52 -11.18 -3.09
CA SER A 88 -6.60 -12.45 -2.34
C SER A 88 -6.32 -12.28 -0.85
N ARG A 89 -5.42 -11.35 -0.50
CA ARG A 89 -5.17 -10.93 0.89
C ARG A 89 -5.45 -9.44 1.00
N PRO A 90 -6.71 -9.05 1.17
CA PRO A 90 -7.10 -7.70 0.83
C PRO A 90 -6.46 -6.67 1.75
N GLN A 91 -5.66 -5.79 1.14
CA GLN A 91 -5.29 -4.50 1.69
C GLN A 91 -5.85 -3.42 0.77
N ALA A 92 -7.18 -3.42 0.68
CA ALA A 92 -7.96 -2.50 -0.12
C ALA A 92 -8.68 -1.45 0.75
N LEU A 93 -8.49 -0.18 0.42
CA LEU A 93 -9.35 0.90 0.90
C LEU A 93 -10.35 1.21 -0.22
N VAL A 94 -11.63 1.03 0.06
CA VAL A 94 -12.72 1.24 -0.89
C VAL A 94 -13.61 2.35 -0.38
N TYR A 95 -13.90 3.33 -1.23
CA TYR A 95 -14.78 4.44 -0.86
C TYR A 95 -15.50 4.98 -2.09
N ARG A 96 -16.66 5.59 -1.86
CA ARG A 96 -17.38 6.32 -2.88
C ARG A 96 -16.75 7.70 -3.03
N SER A 97 -16.19 7.96 -4.20
CA SER A 97 -15.70 9.29 -4.58
C SER A 97 -16.81 10.03 -5.30
N GLN A 98 -16.98 11.31 -4.99
CA GLN A 98 -17.80 12.22 -5.78
C GLN A 98 -16.87 13.20 -6.49
N HIS A 99 -17.04 13.34 -7.79
CA HIS A 99 -16.31 14.32 -8.57
C HIS A 99 -17.25 14.94 -9.59
N LYS A 100 -17.57 16.23 -9.39
CA LYS A 100 -18.65 16.92 -10.10
C LYS A 100 -19.97 16.14 -9.96
N SER A 101 -20.67 15.87 -11.06
CA SER A 101 -21.92 15.11 -11.11
C SER A 101 -21.75 13.58 -11.12
N ALA A 102 -20.52 13.07 -11.15
CA ALA A 102 -20.26 11.63 -11.24
C ALA A 102 -19.85 11.06 -9.87
N SER A 103 -20.38 9.87 -9.57
CA SER A 103 -19.98 9.08 -8.41
C SER A 103 -19.54 7.69 -8.83
N TRP A 104 -18.41 7.24 -8.31
CA TRP A 104 -17.89 5.90 -8.54
C TRP A 104 -17.27 5.36 -7.25
N MET A 105 -17.15 4.04 -7.19
CA MET A 105 -16.33 3.41 -6.16
C MET A 105 -14.87 3.51 -6.57
N THR A 106 -14.05 4.10 -5.70
CA THR A 106 -12.60 4.15 -5.84
C THR A 106 -12.00 3.11 -4.91
N TRP A 107 -11.05 2.35 -5.45
CA TRP A 107 -10.33 1.31 -4.75
C TRP A 107 -8.85 1.68 -4.72
N HIS A 108 -8.29 1.80 -3.53
CA HIS A 108 -6.87 1.91 -3.29
C HIS A 108 -6.36 0.55 -2.86
N LEU A 109 -5.67 -0.13 -3.77
CA LEU A 109 -5.09 -1.44 -3.52
C LEU A 109 -3.62 -1.27 -3.17
N VAL A 110 -3.23 -1.63 -1.96
CA VAL A 110 -1.81 -1.76 -1.62
C VAL A 110 -1.29 -3.05 -2.23
N LEU A 111 -0.31 -2.94 -3.12
CA LEU A 111 0.32 -4.08 -3.77
C LEU A 111 1.44 -4.66 -2.89
N PRO A 112 1.83 -5.93 -3.08
CA PRO A 112 2.93 -6.55 -2.33
C PRO A 112 4.26 -5.78 -2.44
N SER A 113 4.50 -5.16 -3.60
CA SER A 113 5.68 -4.31 -3.85
C SER A 113 5.71 -3.03 -3.01
N GLY A 114 4.56 -2.60 -2.48
CA GLY A 114 4.35 -1.34 -1.79
C GLY A 114 3.87 -0.19 -2.67
N ALA A 115 3.67 -0.43 -3.96
CA ALA A 115 2.90 0.48 -4.80
C ALA A 115 1.41 0.49 -4.40
N VAL A 116 0.71 1.55 -4.78
CA VAL A 116 -0.73 1.70 -4.60
C VAL A 116 -1.37 1.79 -5.99
N ALA A 117 -2.20 0.81 -6.31
CA ALA A 117 -3.03 0.81 -7.50
C ALA A 117 -4.38 1.46 -7.23
N ILE A 118 -4.83 2.31 -8.16
CA ILE A 118 -6.11 3.01 -8.08
C ILE A 118 -7.04 2.43 -9.13
N LEU A 119 -8.11 1.78 -8.69
CA LEU A 119 -9.18 1.30 -9.55
C LEU A 119 -10.45 2.11 -9.34
N ARG A 120 -11.23 2.29 -10.40
CA ARG A 120 -12.53 2.98 -10.34
C ARG A 120 -13.59 2.22 -11.10
N GLY A 121 -14.77 2.09 -10.52
CA GLY A 121 -15.89 1.48 -11.22
C GLY A 121 -17.19 1.48 -10.44
N THR A 122 -18.17 0.88 -11.08
CA THR A 122 -19.52 0.66 -10.54
C THR A 122 -19.87 -0.80 -10.79
N GLY A 123 -20.20 -1.55 -9.73
CA GLY A 123 -20.47 -2.98 -9.83
C GLY A 123 -19.20 -3.84 -9.93
N PRO A 124 -19.25 -4.99 -10.64
CA PRO A 124 -18.15 -5.96 -10.68
C PRO A 124 -17.03 -5.61 -11.68
N SER A 125 -17.19 -4.54 -12.45
CA SER A 125 -16.19 -4.10 -13.44
C SER A 125 -15.49 -2.83 -12.98
N LEU A 126 -14.16 -2.92 -12.81
CA LEU A 126 -13.29 -1.85 -12.38
C LEU A 126 -12.31 -1.47 -13.48
N ARG A 127 -12.11 -0.17 -13.68
CA ARG A 127 -11.09 0.37 -14.57
C ARG A 127 -9.83 0.69 -13.79
N TRP A 128 -8.67 0.26 -14.29
CA TRP A 128 -7.38 0.71 -13.79
C TRP A 128 -7.16 2.18 -14.14
N VAL A 129 -6.70 2.98 -13.17
CA VAL A 129 -6.53 4.44 -13.35
C VAL A 129 -5.08 4.86 -13.26
N THR A 130 -4.39 4.43 -12.21
CA THR A 130 -2.96 4.72 -11.99
C THR A 130 -2.37 3.72 -11.02
N CYS A 131 -1.04 3.64 -10.98
CA CYS A 131 -0.29 2.86 -10.01
C CYS A 131 1.02 3.56 -9.70
N TYR A 132 1.28 3.84 -8.42
CA TYR A 132 2.43 4.64 -8.00
C TYR A 132 2.91 4.25 -6.60
N TYR A 133 4.16 4.58 -6.27
CA TYR A 133 4.63 4.49 -4.90
C TYR A 133 4.32 5.75 -4.11
N LEU A 134 3.71 5.59 -2.94
CA LEU A 134 3.65 6.65 -1.96
C LEU A 134 5.08 6.98 -1.48
N HIS A 135 5.36 8.24 -1.17
CA HIS A 135 6.73 8.69 -0.83
C HIS A 135 7.38 7.83 0.27
N ALA A 136 6.64 7.50 1.35
CA ALA A 136 7.16 6.67 2.42
C ALA A 136 7.55 5.24 1.97
N ALA A 137 6.84 4.69 0.99
CA ALA A 137 7.16 3.38 0.40
C ALA A 137 8.29 3.46 -0.63
N ALA A 138 8.38 4.58 -1.37
CA ALA A 138 9.44 4.81 -2.35
C ALA A 138 10.83 4.92 -1.71
N VAL A 139 10.94 5.55 -0.53
CA VAL A 139 12.22 5.73 0.19
C VAL A 139 12.58 4.56 1.11
N GLU A 140 11.67 3.59 1.29
CA GLU A 140 11.93 2.41 2.12
C GLU A 140 12.88 1.44 1.40
N LYS A 141 14.07 1.26 2.00
CA LYS A 141 15.16 0.45 1.45
C LYS A 141 14.86 -1.04 1.52
N ASN A 142 14.11 -1.48 2.54
CA ASN A 142 13.72 -2.88 2.67
C ASN A 142 12.43 -3.14 1.90
N ARG A 143 12.54 -3.79 0.73
CA ARG A 143 11.40 -4.17 -0.13
C ARG A 143 10.25 -4.81 0.65
N ARG A 144 10.55 -5.69 1.60
CA ARG A 144 9.54 -6.40 2.42
C ARG A 144 8.69 -5.48 3.30
N HIS A 145 9.14 -4.25 3.54
CA HIS A 145 8.48 -3.28 4.41
C HIS A 145 7.76 -2.17 3.63
N ARG A 146 7.96 -2.05 2.31
CA ARG A 146 7.38 -0.95 1.51
C ARG A 146 5.87 -0.91 1.57
N TRP A 147 5.22 -2.06 1.48
CA TRP A 147 3.75 -2.14 1.61
C TRP A 147 3.27 -1.69 2.99
N LYS A 148 4.01 -1.99 4.07
CA LYS A 148 3.69 -1.48 5.41
C LYS A 148 3.81 0.04 5.48
N ALA A 149 4.81 0.62 4.83
CA ALA A 149 4.96 2.07 4.72
C ALA A 149 3.80 2.71 3.93
N ALA A 150 3.38 2.09 2.82
CA ALA A 150 2.23 2.53 2.04
C ALA A 150 0.93 2.50 2.87
N VAL A 151 0.66 1.40 3.57
CA VAL A 151 -0.47 1.24 4.48
C VAL A 151 -0.52 2.35 5.53
N ARG A 152 0.60 2.61 6.22
CA ARG A 152 0.68 3.67 7.24
C ARG A 152 0.32 5.03 6.66
N GLN A 153 0.79 5.35 5.46
CA GLN A 153 0.51 6.63 4.82
C GLN A 153 -0.96 6.73 4.36
N ILE A 154 -1.58 5.62 3.93
CA ILE A 154 -3.02 5.57 3.64
C ILE A 154 -3.83 5.80 4.92
N ILE A 155 -3.55 5.07 6.00
CA ILE A 155 -4.27 5.24 7.27
C ILE A 155 -4.19 6.69 7.75
N ARG A 156 -2.99 7.28 7.78
CA ARG A 156 -2.79 8.69 8.17
C ARG A 156 -3.61 9.69 7.35
N ARG A 157 -3.89 9.36 6.08
CA ARG A 157 -4.62 10.23 5.17
C ARG A 157 -6.14 10.07 5.26
N TYR A 158 -6.63 8.89 5.59
CA TYR A 158 -8.05 8.54 5.50
C TYR A 158 -8.72 8.30 6.86
N VAL A 159 -7.95 8.13 7.93
CA VAL A 159 -8.48 7.96 9.28
C VAL A 159 -8.42 9.30 10.02
N PRO A 160 -9.54 9.83 10.55
CA PRO A 160 -9.54 11.09 11.26
C PRO A 160 -8.89 10.99 12.65
N LEU A 161 -8.27 12.09 13.07
CA LEU A 161 -7.87 12.35 14.46
C LEU A 161 -9.01 13.11 15.16
N LYS A 162 -9.49 12.61 16.30
CA LYS A 162 -10.58 13.22 17.09
C LYS A 162 -10.27 13.18 18.59
N GLY A 163 -10.98 14.00 19.36
CA GLY A 163 -10.95 14.01 20.83
C GLY A 163 -9.77 14.77 21.45
N GLU A 164 -9.81 14.89 22.78
CA GLU A 164 -8.74 15.43 23.61
C GLU A 164 -8.41 14.42 24.73
N PRO A 165 -7.22 13.79 24.73
CA PRO A 165 -6.13 13.94 23.75
C PRO A 165 -6.49 13.36 22.36
N PRO A 166 -5.84 13.84 21.28
CA PRO A 166 -6.13 13.41 19.91
C PRO A 166 -5.85 11.92 19.72
N GLN A 167 -6.86 11.19 19.28
CA GLN A 167 -6.80 9.76 19.00
C GLN A 167 -7.31 9.47 17.58
N TRP A 168 -6.78 8.41 16.98
CA TRP A 168 -7.25 7.96 15.67
C TRP A 168 -8.51 7.12 15.84
N PHE A 169 -9.53 7.37 15.03
CA PHE A 169 -10.76 6.58 15.05
C PHE A 169 -11.11 6.11 13.65
N MET A 170 -11.29 4.80 13.47
CA MET A 170 -11.76 4.26 12.20
C MET A 170 -13.09 4.91 11.82
N PRO A 171 -13.19 5.52 10.63
CA PRO A 171 -14.41 6.18 10.22
C PRO A 171 -15.51 5.14 10.04
N SER A 172 -16.72 5.49 10.47
CA SER A 172 -17.90 4.68 10.21
C SER A 172 -18.22 4.71 8.71
N PRO A 173 -18.81 3.64 8.11
CA PRO A 173 -19.24 3.67 6.72
C PRO A 173 -20.19 4.83 6.38
N GLN A 174 -20.93 5.37 7.35
CA GLN A 174 -21.83 6.51 7.13
C GLN A 174 -21.15 7.88 7.29
N GLU A 175 -19.88 7.90 7.72
CA GLU A 175 -19.13 9.14 7.95
C GLU A 175 -18.50 9.67 6.66
N ASP A 176 -18.69 10.96 6.39
CA ASP A 176 -18.01 11.67 5.31
C ASP A 176 -16.61 12.10 5.78
N VAL A 177 -15.56 11.57 5.16
CA VAL A 177 -14.16 11.95 5.46
C VAL A 177 -13.70 13.06 4.52
N VAL A 178 -13.31 14.20 5.08
CA VAL A 178 -12.71 15.32 4.32
C VAL A 178 -11.24 15.03 4.06
N LEU A 179 -10.88 14.91 2.79
CA LEU A 179 -9.50 14.63 2.38
C LEU A 179 -8.71 15.95 2.28
N ARG A 180 -7.58 16.02 2.97
CA ARG A 180 -6.70 17.19 2.96
C ARG A 180 -5.35 16.86 2.30
N ASN A 181 -4.72 17.86 1.69
CA ASN A 181 -3.31 17.75 1.25
C ASN A 181 -2.35 17.96 2.43
N SER A 182 -1.04 17.88 2.17
CA SER A 182 0.01 18.14 3.16
C SER A 182 -0.02 19.55 3.76
N GLU A 183 -0.62 20.51 3.07
CA GLU A 183 -0.80 21.90 3.50
C GLU A 183 -2.12 22.12 4.25
N GLY A 184 -2.91 21.06 4.48
CA GLY A 184 -4.20 21.13 5.18
C GLY A 184 -5.39 21.57 4.31
N LYS A 185 -5.18 21.90 3.03
CA LYS A 185 -6.23 22.30 2.07
C LYS A 185 -7.11 21.12 1.71
N VAL A 186 -8.43 21.35 1.68
CA VAL A 186 -9.42 20.34 1.28
C VAL A 186 -9.25 20.01 -0.21
N THR A 187 -9.06 18.72 -0.50
CA THR A 187 -8.86 18.16 -1.84
C THR A 187 -10.03 17.31 -2.31
N GLY A 188 -10.93 16.92 -1.41
CA GLY A 188 -12.10 16.14 -1.74
C GLY A 188 -12.84 15.62 -0.52
N ARG A 189 -13.88 14.82 -0.76
CA ARG A 189 -14.63 14.09 0.26
C ARG A 189 -14.75 12.62 -0.14
N ALA A 190 -14.53 11.73 0.81
CA ALA A 190 -14.76 10.30 0.68
C ALA A 190 -16.00 9.91 1.48
N LYS A 191 -16.94 9.21 0.85
CA LYS A 191 -18.14 8.67 1.49
C LYS A 191 -18.08 7.14 1.50
N ASN A 192 -18.83 6.48 2.37
CA ASN A 192 -18.92 5.01 2.39
C ASN A 192 -17.54 4.35 2.45
N LEU A 193 -16.68 4.90 3.31
CA LEU A 193 -15.31 4.46 3.40
C LEU A 193 -15.25 3.10 4.10
N GLN A 194 -14.62 2.13 3.45
CA GLN A 194 -14.51 0.75 3.87
C GLN A 194 -13.08 0.27 3.69
N PHE A 195 -12.44 -0.14 4.77
CA PHE A 195 -11.19 -0.89 4.71
C PHE A 195 -11.52 -2.38 4.64
N ILE A 196 -11.17 -3.04 3.55
CA ILE A 196 -11.53 -4.43 3.32
C ILE A 196 -10.41 -5.36 3.82
N THR A 197 -10.82 -6.21 4.78
CA THR A 197 -10.19 -7.32 5.55
C THR A 197 -8.81 -7.13 6.22
N PRO A 198 -8.56 -7.88 7.32
CA PRO A 198 -9.49 -8.24 8.38
C PRO A 198 -8.94 -7.75 9.73
N GLU A 199 -9.80 -7.16 10.57
CA GLU A 199 -9.47 -6.78 11.96
C GLU A 199 -8.26 -5.86 12.12
N ASN A 200 -8.13 -4.92 11.17
CA ASN A 200 -7.74 -3.52 11.41
C ASN A 200 -6.54 -3.02 10.60
N TRP A 201 -6.01 -3.68 9.56
CA TRP A 201 -4.76 -3.19 8.91
C TRP A 201 -3.63 -2.91 9.93
N GLY A 202 -3.64 -3.58 11.10
CA GLY A 202 -2.78 -3.27 12.23
C GLY A 202 -3.17 -2.04 13.06
N PHE A 203 -4.43 -1.60 13.00
CA PHE A 203 -5.04 -0.48 13.72
C PHE A 203 -5.63 -0.97 15.05
N GLU A 204 -5.03 -0.58 16.16
CA GLU A 204 -5.51 -0.99 17.48
C GLU A 204 -6.15 0.23 18.18
N PRO A 205 -7.49 0.32 18.23
CA PRO A 205 -8.19 1.49 18.78
C PRO A 205 -7.90 1.69 20.27
N GLU A 206 -7.48 0.64 20.97
CA GLU A 206 -7.16 0.68 22.40
C GLU A 206 -5.78 1.28 22.71
N LEU A 207 -4.92 1.48 21.71
CA LEU A 207 -3.59 2.06 21.89
C LEU A 207 -3.59 3.59 21.85
N LYS A 208 -3.12 4.21 22.95
CA LYS A 208 -2.90 5.66 23.01
C LYS A 208 -1.77 6.11 22.07
N GLY A 209 -2.04 7.14 21.27
CA GLY A 209 -1.05 7.92 20.51
C GLY A 209 -0.73 7.44 19.10
N CYS A 210 -0.98 6.17 18.75
CA CYS A 210 -0.81 5.67 17.38
C CYS A 210 -1.57 4.35 17.25
N PRO A 211 -2.25 4.08 16.13
CA PRO A 211 -2.97 2.82 15.97
C PRO A 211 -2.04 1.60 15.84
N TRP A 212 -0.74 1.71 16.14
CA TRP A 212 0.27 0.69 15.88
C TRP A 212 1.10 0.32 17.10
N ARG A 213 1.08 -0.97 17.49
CA ARG A 213 2.25 -1.72 17.98
C ARG A 213 2.45 -2.91 17.05
N GLY A 214 3.28 -2.73 16.01
CA GLY A 214 3.39 -3.64 14.87
C GLY A 214 3.27 -5.14 15.19
N ARG A 215 2.50 -5.86 14.38
CA ARG A 215 3.01 -6.78 13.35
C ARG A 215 1.89 -7.10 12.37
N LEU A 216 1.70 -6.24 11.37
CA LEU A 216 1.10 -6.72 10.12
C LEU A 216 1.88 -7.98 9.70
N PRO A 217 1.19 -9.14 9.54
CA PRO A 217 1.87 -10.39 9.25
C PRO A 217 2.71 -10.24 7.98
N SER A 218 3.81 -10.97 7.87
CA SER A 218 4.61 -10.99 6.64
C SER A 218 3.70 -11.24 5.45
N TRP A 219 3.98 -10.61 4.31
CA TRP A 219 3.27 -10.84 3.06
C TRP A 219 4.18 -11.72 2.20
N PRO A 220 3.90 -13.04 2.05
CA PRO A 220 4.81 -13.96 1.37
C PRO A 220 5.25 -13.50 -0.02
N ALA A 221 4.31 -12.99 -0.84
CA ALA A 221 4.63 -12.42 -2.15
C ALA A 221 5.59 -11.21 -2.11
N ALA A 222 5.59 -10.43 -1.02
CA ALA A 222 6.56 -9.37 -0.81
C ALA A 222 7.95 -9.89 -0.39
N GLU A 223 8.03 -11.12 0.12
CA GLU A 223 9.29 -11.78 0.51
C GLU A 223 9.96 -12.51 -0.66
N GLU A 224 9.17 -13.24 -1.46
CA GLU A 224 9.65 -14.02 -2.62
C GLU A 224 10.33 -13.14 -3.66
N ALA A 225 9.81 -11.94 -3.86
CA ALA A 225 10.32 -11.00 -4.84
C ALA A 225 11.77 -10.54 -4.55
N GLN A 226 12.30 -10.77 -3.34
CA GLN A 226 13.68 -10.42 -3.00
C GLN A 226 14.73 -11.38 -3.59
N GLY A 227 14.32 -12.54 -4.13
CA GLY A 227 15.25 -13.60 -4.51
C GLY A 227 15.97 -14.19 -3.30
N SER A 228 16.29 -15.48 -3.34
CA SER A 228 17.00 -16.18 -2.26
C SER A 228 18.42 -15.63 -2.07
N ARG A 229 18.58 -14.52 -1.36
CA ARG A 229 19.88 -14.10 -0.82
C ARG A 229 19.92 -14.42 0.66
N HIS A 230 20.50 -15.59 0.93
CA HIS A 230 21.07 -16.08 2.18
C HIS A 230 20.23 -15.86 3.44
N SER A 231 19.90 -17.00 4.07
CA SER A 231 19.75 -17.13 5.52
C SER A 231 20.82 -16.29 6.22
N ARG A 232 20.48 -15.05 6.57
CA ARG A 232 21.28 -14.24 7.47
C ARG A 232 21.07 -14.84 8.85
N SER A 233 22.07 -15.59 9.28
CA SER A 233 22.30 -15.99 10.67
C SER A 233 21.75 -14.91 11.61
N ARG A 234 20.84 -15.33 12.51
CA ARG A 234 20.23 -14.48 13.54
C ARG A 234 21.31 -13.57 14.16
N PRO A 235 21.08 -12.25 14.29
CA PRO A 235 22.00 -11.41 15.05
C PRO A 235 22.07 -11.96 16.48
N ARG A 236 23.30 -12.24 16.96
CA ARG A 236 23.55 -12.60 18.36
C ARG A 236 22.93 -11.50 19.22
N TRP A 237 21.96 -11.86 20.04
CA TRP A 237 21.44 -11.00 21.10
C TRP A 237 22.61 -10.47 21.92
N LEU A 238 22.77 -9.14 21.96
CA LEU A 238 23.60 -8.51 22.98
C LEU A 238 22.99 -8.87 24.33
N LYS A 239 23.74 -9.63 25.15
CA LYS A 239 23.32 -9.98 26.51
C LYS A 239 23.00 -8.69 27.28
N PRO A 240 21.96 -8.69 28.14
CA PRO A 240 21.67 -7.54 28.98
C PRO A 240 22.91 -7.15 29.79
N ARG A 241 23.27 -5.88 29.74
CA ARG A 241 24.34 -5.29 30.55
C ARG A 241 23.94 -5.45 32.02
N ARG A 242 24.69 -6.24 32.78
CA ARG A 242 24.48 -6.39 34.24
C ARG A 242 24.48 -4.99 34.86
N ARG A 243 23.39 -4.66 35.55
CA ARG A 243 23.29 -3.50 36.44
C ARG A 243 24.22 -3.83 37.62
N TRP A 244 25.26 -3.02 37.81
CA TRP A 244 26.00 -3.05 39.07
C TRP A 244 25.07 -2.48 40.14
N GLU A 245 24.62 -3.35 41.04
CA GLU A 245 24.17 -2.93 42.35
C GLU A 245 25.44 -2.50 43.10
N GLU A 246 25.63 -1.20 43.28
CA GLU A 246 26.45 -0.73 44.38
C GLU A 246 25.62 -0.94 45.64
N SER A 247 26.06 -1.93 46.40
CA SER A 247 25.57 -2.32 47.70
C SER A 247 25.48 -1.10 48.63
N ALA A 248 24.31 -0.92 49.22
CA ALA A 248 24.23 -0.38 50.56
C ALA A 248 24.83 -1.41 51.52
N ASP A 249 25.78 -0.97 52.35
CA ASP A 249 25.98 -1.33 53.75
C ASP A 249 27.11 -0.42 54.25
N ALA A 250 26.79 0.61 55.05
CA ALA A 250 26.60 0.53 56.51
C ALA A 250 27.91 0.20 57.24
N ASP A 251 28.50 1.23 57.85
CA ASP A 251 29.09 1.23 59.20
C ASP A 251 29.88 2.54 59.39
N SER A 252 29.32 3.56 60.06
CA SER A 252 29.18 3.74 61.52
C SER A 252 30.35 4.54 62.13
N VAL A 253 29.99 5.74 62.63
CA VAL A 253 30.39 6.29 63.96
C VAL A 253 31.87 6.71 64.14
N ARG A 254 32.11 8.03 64.28
CA ARG A 254 32.49 8.67 65.57
C ARG A 254 32.61 10.19 65.49
N LEU A 255 32.16 10.80 66.58
CA LEU A 255 32.27 12.19 66.99
C LEU A 255 33.74 12.62 67.19
N HIS A 256 34.08 13.85 66.81
CA HIS A 256 34.45 14.94 67.73
C HIS A 256 34.57 16.26 66.97
#